data_AF-A0A6S7JEG7-F1
#
_entry.id   AF-A0A6S7JEG7-F1
#
_cell.length_a   1.000
_cell.length_b   1.000
_cell.length_c   1.000
_cell.angle_alpha   90.00
_cell.angle_beta   90.00
_cell.angle_gamma   90.00
#
_symmetry.space_group_name_H-M   'P 1'
#
loop_
_entity.id
_entity.type
_entity.pdbx_description
1 polymer ?
#
loop_
_entity_poly.entity_id
_entity_poly.type
_entity_poly.pdbx_seq_one_letter_code
_entity_poly.pdbx_strand_id
1 'polypeptide(L)'
;VLTEKGKGYRKDLMQRELTRTFKLWRKELENAESALADTSDISILQQRRNALEAGMSSLTVAHDNLVNLLSTAEIDEFTKRHDAWYKEYREIFKALNSKILEIRSERDEHSSIISGRSKSSRASS
;
A
#
# COMPACT_ATOMS: atom_id res chain seq x y z
N VAL A 1 30.05 -13.81 -18.92
CA VAL A 1 29.86 -14.78 -17.81
C VAL A 1 30.43 -14.16 -16.55
N LEU A 2 29.65 -14.02 -15.47
CA LEU A 2 30.16 -13.53 -14.18
C LEU A 2 31.00 -14.63 -13.53
N THR A 3 32.14 -14.26 -12.96
CA THR A 3 32.95 -15.15 -12.09
C THR A 3 32.15 -15.48 -10.83
N GLU A 4 32.49 -16.57 -10.13
CA GLU A 4 31.82 -16.93 -8.86
C GLU A 4 31.87 -15.78 -7.83
N LYS A 5 33.00 -15.06 -7.76
CA LYS A 5 33.11 -13.84 -6.95
C LYS A 5 32.16 -12.73 -7.40
N GLY A 6 31.94 -12.59 -8.72
CA GLY A 6 30.99 -11.64 -9.29
C GLY A 6 29.53 -12.00 -9.03
N LYS A 7 29.19 -13.30 -8.99
CA LYS A 7 27.85 -13.78 -8.60
C LYS A 7 27.56 -13.50 -7.12
N GLY A 8 28.52 -13.79 -6.24
CA GLY A 8 28.42 -13.51 -4.80
C GLY A 8 28.20 -12.02 -4.52
N TYR A 9 29.03 -11.16 -5.11
CA TYR A 9 28.88 -9.71 -4.98
C TYR A 9 27.51 -9.20 -5.44
N ARG A 10 26.99 -9.73 -6.56
CA ARG A 10 25.67 -9.35 -7.08
C ARG A 10 24.55 -9.78 -6.13
N LYS A 11 24.62 -10.99 -5.57
CA LYS A 11 23.65 -11.47 -4.57
C LYS A 11 23.64 -10.58 -3.33
N ASP A 12 24.80 -10.23 -2.79
CA ASP A 12 24.93 -9.35 -1.62
C ASP A 12 24.34 -7.95 -1.88
N LEU A 13 24.57 -7.41 -3.08
CA LEU A 13 24.01 -6.12 -3.48
C LEU A 13 22.48 -6.15 -3.50
N MET A 14 21.88 -7.17 -4.12
CA MET A 14 20.43 -7.32 -4.19
C MET A 14 19.81 -7.57 -2.81
N GLN A 15 20.48 -8.30 -1.91
CA GLN A 15 20.03 -8.48 -0.53
C GLN A 15 19.99 -7.15 0.24
N ARG A 16 20.99 -6.27 0.06
CA ARG A 16 21.00 -4.94 0.67
C ARG A 16 19.88 -4.08 0.13
N GLU A 17 19.63 -4.15 -1.18
CA GLU A 17 18.54 -3.43 -1.83
C GLU A 17 17.19 -3.87 -1.28
N LEU A 18 16.93 -5.19 -1.22
CA LEU A 18 15.72 -5.74 -0.61
C LEU A 18 15.54 -5.29 0.84
N THR A 19 16.62 -5.34 1.63
CA THR A 19 16.56 -4.91 3.04
C THR A 19 16.18 -3.44 3.15
N ARG A 20 16.68 -2.60 2.24
CA ARG A 20 16.37 -1.17 2.20
C ARG A 20 14.91 -0.95 1.78
N THR A 21 14.45 -1.58 0.71
CA THR A 21 13.07 -1.41 0.24
C THR A 21 12.07 -1.95 1.25
N PHE A 22 12.37 -3.05 1.92
CA PHE A 22 11.55 -3.60 3.00
C PHE A 22 11.39 -2.63 4.17
N LYS A 23 12.48 -2.00 4.64
CA LYS A 23 12.40 -1.01 5.72
C LYS A 23 11.55 0.20 5.35
N LEU A 24 11.68 0.67 4.10
CA LEU A 24 10.87 1.78 3.59
C LEU A 24 9.39 1.38 3.50
N TRP A 25 9.10 0.22 2.91
CA TRP A 25 7.74 -0.30 2.82
C TRP A 25 7.10 -0.49 4.20
N ARG A 26 7.83 -1.04 5.17
CA ARG A 26 7.32 -1.22 6.54
C ARG A 26 6.97 0.12 7.19
N LYS A 27 7.78 1.15 7.00
CA LYS A 27 7.46 2.51 7.46
C LYS A 27 6.20 3.06 6.78
N GLU A 28 6.01 2.83 5.48
CA GLU A 28 4.77 3.24 4.80
C GLU A 28 3.54 2.48 5.29
N LEU A 29 3.69 1.20 5.64
CA LEU A 29 2.64 0.39 6.25
C LEU A 29 2.23 0.94 7.62
N GLU A 30 3.19 1.24 8.50
CA GLU A 30 2.95 1.87 9.82
C GLU A 30 2.27 3.24 9.68
N ASN A 31 2.69 4.06 8.70
CA ASN A 31 2.06 5.34 8.42
C ASN A 31 0.61 5.18 7.94
N ALA A 32 0.33 4.15 7.14
CA ALA A 32 -1.01 3.84 6.65
C ALA A 32 -1.92 3.37 7.79
N GLU A 33 -1.42 2.49 8.67
CA GLU A 33 -2.13 2.04 9.88
C GLU A 33 -2.46 3.21 10.80
N SER A 34 -1.50 4.10 11.04
CA SER A 34 -1.70 5.30 11.85
C SER A 34 -2.77 6.22 11.22
N ALA A 35 -2.74 6.43 9.91
CA ALA A 35 -3.75 7.22 9.22
C ALA A 35 -5.16 6.57 9.28
N LEU A 36 -5.24 5.25 9.21
CA LEU A 36 -6.49 4.51 9.38
C LEU A 36 -7.08 4.71 10.78
N ALA A 37 -6.26 4.83 11.82
CA ALA A 37 -6.72 5.11 13.18
C ALA A 37 -7.13 6.59 13.38
N ASP A 38 -6.30 7.52 12.88
CA ASP A 38 -6.31 8.90 13.40
C ASP A 38 -6.94 9.93 12.47
N THR A 39 -7.19 9.61 11.19
CA THR A 39 -7.69 10.61 10.23
C THR A 39 -8.90 10.17 9.42
N SER A 40 -9.80 11.12 9.18
CA SER A 40 -10.89 11.02 8.18
C SER A 40 -10.65 11.94 6.98
N ASP A 41 -9.44 12.50 6.84
CA ASP A 41 -9.06 13.30 5.68
C ASP A 41 -8.77 12.37 4.48
N ILE A 42 -9.66 12.41 3.49
CA ILE A 42 -9.53 11.63 2.25
C ILE A 42 -8.19 11.89 1.55
N SER A 43 -7.68 13.13 1.55
CA SER A 43 -6.43 13.47 0.87
C SER A 43 -5.25 12.74 1.51
N ILE A 44 -5.19 12.74 2.85
CA ILE A 44 -4.16 12.02 3.60
C ILE A 44 -4.29 10.51 3.37
N LEU A 45 -5.49 9.96 3.46
CA LEU A 45 -5.72 8.52 3.23
C LEU A 45 -5.31 8.09 1.82
N GLN A 46 -5.62 8.89 0.80
CA GLN A 46 -5.20 8.64 -0.59
C GLN A 46 -3.67 8.73 -0.76
N GLN A 47 -3.03 9.72 -0.13
CA GLN A 47 -1.58 9.85 -0.14
C GLN A 47 -0.92 8.61 0.47
N ARG A 48 -1.40 8.14 1.63
CA ARG A 48 -0.89 6.93 2.28
C ARG A 48 -1.11 5.67 1.46
N ARG A 49 -2.30 5.53 0.86
CA ARG A 49 -2.60 4.44 -0.06
C ARG A 49 -1.61 4.37 -1.23
N ASN A 50 -1.38 5.50 -1.90
CA ASN A 50 -0.47 5.56 -3.05
C ASN A 50 0.98 5.29 -2.64
N ALA A 51 1.41 5.81 -1.48
CA ALA A 51 2.77 5.56 -0.96
C ALA A 51 2.98 4.08 -0.60
N LEU A 52 1.99 3.44 0.03
CA LEU A 52 2.02 2.03 0.37
C LEU A 52 2.08 1.13 -0.89
N GLU A 53 1.30 1.46 -1.93
CA GLU A 53 1.34 0.76 -3.22
C GLU A 53 2.70 0.88 -3.92
N ALA A 54 3.25 2.09 -3.99
CA ALA A 54 4.58 2.33 -4.57
C ALA A 54 5.68 1.60 -3.78
N GLY A 55 5.59 1.59 -2.45
CA GLY A 55 6.48 0.85 -1.57
C GLY A 55 6.43 -0.66 -1.83
N MET A 56 5.22 -1.22 -1.94
CA MET A 56 5.04 -2.65 -2.21
C MET A 56 5.55 -3.04 -3.61
N SER A 57 5.29 -2.20 -4.62
CA SER A 57 5.83 -2.40 -5.97
C SER A 57 7.38 -2.44 -5.96
N SER A 58 8.02 -1.51 -5.25
CA SER A 58 9.48 -1.46 -5.13
C SER A 58 10.04 -2.69 -4.38
N LEU A 59 9.34 -3.14 -3.34
CA LEU A 59 9.72 -4.34 -2.59
C LEU A 59 9.62 -5.61 -3.46
N THR A 60 8.55 -5.73 -4.26
CA THR A 60 8.37 -6.86 -5.20
C THR A 60 9.46 -6.88 -6.27
N VAL A 61 9.81 -5.73 -6.85
CA VAL A 61 10.92 -5.67 -7.83
C VAL A 61 12.25 -6.11 -7.20
N ALA A 62 12.55 -5.65 -5.98
CA ALA A 62 13.77 -6.06 -5.27
C ALA A 62 13.76 -7.56 -4.92
N HIS A 63 12.59 -8.11 -4.61
CA HIS A 63 12.39 -9.55 -4.38
C HIS A 63 12.66 -10.36 -5.64
N ASP A 64 12.02 -10.02 -6.76
CA ASP A 64 12.18 -10.71 -8.05
C ASP A 64 13.64 -10.69 -8.52
N ASN A 65 14.32 -9.55 -8.36
CA ASN A 65 15.74 -9.42 -8.69
C ASN A 65 16.63 -10.37 -7.86
N LEU A 66 16.29 -10.60 -6.59
CA LEU A 66 17.02 -11.52 -5.74
C LEU A 66 16.67 -12.99 -6.02
N VAL A 67 15.39 -13.33 -6.26
CA VAL A 67 14.93 -14.68 -6.62
C VAL A 67 15.74 -15.26 -7.79
N ASN A 68 16.00 -14.44 -8.80
CA ASN A 68 16.79 -14.81 -9.99
C ASN A 68 18.25 -15.20 -9.68
N LEU A 69 18.73 -14.97 -8.45
CA LEU A 69 20.08 -15.27 -7.97
C LEU A 69 20.12 -16.35 -6.89
N LEU A 70 18.96 -16.83 -6.44
CA LEU A 70 18.83 -17.84 -5.39
C LEU A 70 18.78 -19.24 -5.98
N SER A 71 19.19 -20.22 -5.18
CA SER A 71 18.96 -21.64 -5.47
C SER A 71 17.49 -22.00 -5.24
N THR A 72 17.01 -23.08 -5.87
CA THR A 72 15.61 -23.53 -5.74
C THR A 72 15.17 -23.72 -4.28
N ALA A 73 16.07 -24.21 -3.41
CA ALA A 73 15.79 -24.38 -1.99
C ALA A 73 15.61 -23.03 -1.26
N GLU A 74 16.42 -22.02 -1.60
CA GLU A 74 16.30 -20.68 -1.03
C GLU A 74 15.06 -19.94 -1.54
N ILE A 75 14.62 -20.21 -2.78
CA ILE A 75 13.45 -19.57 -3.40
C ILE A 75 12.16 -19.88 -2.64
N ASP A 76 11.97 -21.11 -2.15
CA ASP A 76 10.73 -21.50 -1.46
C ASP A 76 10.52 -20.70 -0.16
N GLU A 77 11.55 -20.65 0.71
CA GLU A 77 11.48 -19.86 1.94
C GLU A 77 11.33 -18.36 1.65
N PHE A 78 12.05 -17.89 0.63
CA PHE A 78 12.07 -16.48 0.27
C PHE A 78 10.73 -16.02 -0.33
N THR A 79 10.06 -16.86 -1.11
CA THR A 79 8.72 -16.60 -1.66
C THR A 79 7.67 -16.59 -0.55
N LYS A 80 7.70 -17.56 0.38
CA LYS A 80 6.78 -17.59 1.54
C LYS A 80 6.84 -16.32 2.39
N ARG A 81 8.05 -15.76 2.56
CA ARG A 81 8.24 -14.52 3.30
C ARG A 81 7.62 -13.32 2.57
N HIS A 82 7.76 -13.26 1.25
CA HIS A 82 7.15 -12.21 0.44
C HIS A 82 5.63 -12.32 0.38
N ASP A 83 5.08 -13.54 0.31
CA ASP A 83 3.64 -13.78 0.40
C ASP A 83 3.05 -13.24 1.70
N ALA A 84 3.77 -13.39 2.83
CA ALA A 84 3.36 -12.82 4.10
C ALA A 84 3.30 -11.28 4.03
N TRP A 85 4.35 -10.63 3.49
CA TRP A 85 4.36 -9.17 3.29
C TRP A 85 3.23 -8.71 2.36
N TYR A 86 2.98 -9.45 1.28
CA TYR A 86 1.92 -9.15 0.32
C TYR A 86 0.52 -9.29 0.94
N LYS A 87 0.34 -10.26 1.84
CA LYS A 87 -0.90 -10.42 2.59
C LYS A 87 -1.16 -9.23 3.51
N GLU A 88 -0.17 -8.84 4.32
CA GLU A 88 -0.27 -7.66 5.19
C GLU A 88 -0.59 -6.40 4.37
N TYR A 89 0.12 -6.19 3.26
CA TYR A 89 -0.14 -5.11 2.32
C TYR A 89 -1.61 -5.08 1.87
N ARG A 90 -2.16 -6.21 1.43
CA ARG A 90 -3.54 -6.28 0.92
C ARG A 90 -4.56 -5.94 1.99
N GLU A 91 -4.34 -6.36 3.23
CA GLU A 91 -5.25 -6.08 4.34
C GLU A 91 -5.34 -4.57 4.60
N ILE A 92 -4.19 -3.91 4.75
CA ILE A 92 -4.13 -2.45 4.97
C ILE A 92 -4.62 -1.66 3.76
N PHE A 93 -4.24 -2.07 2.55
CA PHE A 93 -4.67 -1.40 1.32
C PHE A 93 -6.19 -1.49 1.12
N LYS A 94 -6.80 -2.64 1.44
CA LYS A 94 -8.26 -2.80 1.42
C LYS A 94 -8.93 -1.91 2.46
N ALA A 95 -8.40 -1.86 3.68
CA ALA A 95 -8.93 -1.00 4.74
C ALA A 95 -8.91 0.49 4.34
N LEU A 96 -7.80 0.96 3.75
CA LEU A 96 -7.69 2.34 3.23
C LEU A 96 -8.75 2.64 2.18
N ASN A 97 -8.95 1.74 1.20
CA ASN A 97 -9.96 1.94 0.18
C ASN A 97 -11.38 1.94 0.75
N SER A 98 -11.68 1.04 1.67
CA SER A 98 -12.98 1.00 2.36
C SER A 98 -13.25 2.31 3.10
N LYS A 99 -12.30 2.80 3.90
CA LYS A 99 -12.44 4.06 4.65
C LYS A 99 -12.63 5.26 3.71
N ILE A 100 -11.88 5.33 2.61
CA ILE A 100 -12.03 6.40 1.61
C ILE A 100 -13.44 6.38 0.98
N LEU A 101 -13.96 5.19 0.67
CA LEU A 101 -15.30 5.05 0.07
C LEU A 101 -16.40 5.43 1.07
N GLU A 102 -16.28 5.02 2.33
CA GLU A 102 -17.20 5.36 3.41
C GLU A 102 -17.34 6.87 3.58
N ILE A 103 -16.21 7.59 3.75
CA ILE A 103 -16.21 9.05 3.92
C ILE A 103 -16.82 9.78 2.70
N ARG A 104 -16.61 9.25 1.50
CA ARG A 104 -17.23 9.81 0.27
C ARG A 104 -18.75 9.63 0.29
N SER A 105 -19.23 8.43 0.65
CA SER A 105 -20.66 8.14 0.73
C SER A 105 -21.37 9.05 1.73
N GLU A 106 -20.80 9.20 2.94
CA GLU A 106 -21.34 10.09 3.97
C GLU A 106 -21.47 11.53 3.47
N ARG A 107 -20.45 12.03 2.76
CA ARG A 107 -20.47 13.38 2.19
C ARG A 107 -21.57 13.57 1.15
N ASP A 108 -21.76 12.58 0.28
CA ASP A 108 -22.76 12.61 -0.78
C ASP A 108 -24.19 12.56 -0.20
N GLU A 109 -24.41 11.74 0.82
CA GLU A 109 -25.67 11.69 1.58
C GLU A 109 -25.98 13.04 2.26
N HIS A 110 -24.99 13.63 2.94
CA HIS A 110 -25.15 14.94 3.57
C HIS A 110 -25.44 16.05 2.54
N SER A 111 -24.80 16.02 1.37
CA SER A 111 -25.06 16.99 0.30
C SER A 111 -26.48 16.88 -0.28
N SER A 112 -26.99 15.65 -0.39
CA SER A 112 -28.31 15.35 -0.93
C SER A 112 -29.42 15.89 -0.01
N ILE A 113 -29.26 15.75 1.31
CA ILE A 113 -30.19 16.26 2.32
C ILE A 113 -30.26 17.79 2.30
N ILE A 114 -29.13 18.48 2.10
CA ILE A 114 -29.09 19.95 2.08
C ILE A 114 -29.77 20.50 0.82
N SER A 115 -29.64 19.84 -0.33
CA SER A 115 -30.29 20.27 -1.58
C SER A 115 -31.82 20.06 -1.61
N GLY A 116 -32.34 19.11 -0.81
CA GLY A 116 -33.77 18.81 -0.73
C GLY A 116 -34.60 19.85 0.04
N ARG A 117 -33.97 20.78 0.76
CA ARG A 117 -34.67 21.71 1.67
C ARG A 117 -35.04 23.07 1.05
N SER A 118 -34.77 23.27 -0.24
CA SER A 118 -34.99 24.57 -0.93
C SER A 118 -36.23 24.65 -1.83
N LYS A 119 -37.23 23.77 -1.68
CA LYS A 119 -38.54 23.89 -2.37
C LYS A 119 -39.70 23.96 -1.39
N SER A 120 -39.69 24.96 -0.52
CA SER A 120 -40.90 25.39 0.19
C SER A 120 -40.87 26.90 0.34
N SER A 121 -41.30 27.60 -0.71
CA SER A 121 -41.74 28.97 -0.59
C SER A 121 -42.69 29.32 -1.74
N ARG A 122 -43.97 29.44 -1.35
CA ARG A 122 -45.01 30.33 -1.89
C ARG A 122 -45.49 30.14 -3.33
N ALA A 123 -46.75 29.69 -3.44
CA ALA A 123 -47.80 30.52 -3.99
C ALA A 123 -49.14 30.12 -3.35
N SER A 124 -49.59 30.94 -2.40
CA SER A 124 -50.98 30.99 -1.94
C SER A 124 -51.59 32.26 -2.52
N SER A 125 -52.86 32.13 -2.90
CA SER A 125 -53.79 33.17 -3.41
C SER A 125 -53.72 33.49 -4.89
#